data_AF-A0A198UR87-F1
#
_entry.id   AF-A0A198UR87-F1
#
_cell.length_a   1.000
_cell.length_b   1.000
_cell.length_c   1.000
_cell.angle_alpha   90.00
_cell.angle_beta   90.00
_cell.angle_gamma   90.00
#
_symmetry.space_group_name_H-M   'P 1'
#
loop_
_entity.id
_entity.type
_entity.pdbx_description
1 polymer ?
#
loop_
_entity_poly.entity_id
_entity_poly.type
_entity_poly.pdbx_seq_one_letter_code
_entity_poly.pdbx_strand_id
1 'polypeptide(L)'
;MNHFAKIAFMTTQVQHPSNDRHIFHMTAHSLIASPSKKGKPTARARKRLADAPPLEFHITNLAHDGRGVAVYDADNATHNPDKAGKKVFISFALPGETVLVKMTNSKKNFEEGDALQVVNHPHPQRQTPPCPHFGVCGGCSLQHWQADAQIDFKQSVLKELLIHQAGIEPDIWLEPLVGDRLGYRTKARMGVRYVAKKDSALVGFRERASNFLAELNECHILDKRIGFELENLKALITDLNARDSIPQLEIAMGQTLPHVPDSIKSVAVIVRHMQELDDEDLAKLRQFFAARNWQLFLQPKGADSVHRIDTEDARPTSLTVPPTGGLFYHLPNFDLTYEFSPLDFTQVNLSVNQKMMDLASELLNLQKGERVLDLFCGLGNFSLVLARQVGESGFVVGVEGSEQMTERAKMNACANGIAHTEFYAKDLTQDLSDQPWATGNNCFDALLIDPPRSGAWEVMTYLPKFNAKRIVYVSCNPVTLARDTKALIEAGYRLTHAGVMDMFSHTGHVESIARFERIDA
;
A
#
# COMPACT_ATOMS: atom_id res chain seq x y z
N MET A 1 46.85 26.77 -17.97
CA MET A 1 47.54 28.08 -17.91
C MET A 1 47.88 28.51 -19.33
N ASN A 2 47.54 29.75 -19.63
CA ASN A 2 47.85 30.59 -20.80
C ASN A 2 47.28 30.16 -22.18
N HIS A 3 46.22 30.81 -22.70
CA HIS A 3 46.00 32.21 -23.16
C HIS A 3 46.20 32.32 -24.67
N PHE A 4 45.10 32.54 -25.41
CA PHE A 4 44.91 33.29 -26.67
C PHE A 4 43.42 33.03 -27.06
N ALA A 5 42.55 33.97 -27.45
CA ALA A 5 42.59 35.40 -27.69
C ALA A 5 41.15 35.96 -27.66
N LYS A 6 40.99 37.24 -27.28
CA LYS A 6 39.77 38.06 -27.36
C LYS A 6 40.07 39.24 -28.30
N ILE A 7 39.27 39.49 -29.35
CA ILE A 7 39.05 40.79 -30.06
C ILE A 7 37.66 40.69 -30.74
N ALA A 8 36.59 41.33 -30.23
CA ALA A 8 36.06 42.69 -30.49
C ALA A 8 35.53 42.91 -31.94
N PHE A 9 34.20 42.87 -32.15
CA PHE A 9 33.22 43.99 -32.18
C PHE A 9 33.29 44.88 -33.44
N MET A 10 32.23 44.83 -34.25
CA MET A 10 31.75 45.99 -35.03
C MET A 10 30.22 46.02 -35.04
N THR A 11 29.74 47.21 -34.71
CA THR A 11 28.37 47.67 -34.44
C THR A 11 27.56 47.97 -35.70
N THR A 12 26.25 47.74 -35.64
CA THR A 12 25.25 48.67 -36.20
C THR A 12 23.99 48.62 -35.34
N GLN A 13 23.63 49.77 -34.76
CA GLN A 13 22.37 50.04 -34.06
C GLN A 13 21.32 50.50 -35.07
N VAL A 14 20.08 50.02 -34.93
CA VAL A 14 18.86 50.77 -35.30
C VAL A 14 17.83 50.54 -34.20
N GLN A 15 17.24 51.62 -33.68
CA GLN A 15 16.25 51.65 -32.60
C GLN A 15 14.81 51.46 -33.11
N HIS A 16 14.03 50.67 -32.34
CA HIS A 16 12.58 50.75 -31.98
C HIS A 16 11.49 50.84 -33.08
N PRO A 17 10.24 50.30 -32.88
CA PRO A 17 9.47 50.37 -31.63
C PRO A 17 8.62 49.13 -31.23
N SER A 18 8.01 49.28 -30.06
CA SER A 18 6.98 48.48 -29.40
C SER A 18 5.75 48.11 -30.25
N ASN A 19 5.28 46.86 -30.15
CA ASN A 19 3.89 46.56 -29.79
C ASN A 19 3.63 45.04 -29.66
N ASP A 20 2.97 44.70 -28.55
CA ASP A 20 2.03 43.60 -28.30
C ASP A 20 1.81 42.55 -29.40
N ARG A 21 2.23 41.31 -29.11
CA ARG A 21 1.48 40.09 -29.46
C ARG A 21 1.63 39.05 -28.36
N HIS A 22 0.56 38.91 -27.55
CA HIS A 22 0.33 37.76 -26.68
C HIS A 22 0.24 36.48 -27.53
N ILE A 23 1.26 35.64 -27.46
CA ILE A 23 1.18 34.24 -27.85
C ILE A 23 1.03 33.44 -26.55
N PHE A 24 -0.16 32.90 -26.33
CA PHE A 24 -0.45 31.98 -25.23
C PHE A 24 0.27 30.64 -25.47
N HIS A 25 1.45 30.46 -24.88
CA HIS A 25 1.97 29.13 -24.57
C HIS A 25 1.28 28.65 -23.27
N MET A 26 0.26 27.80 -23.41
CA MET A 26 -0.23 27.00 -22.28
C MET A 26 0.73 25.83 -22.04
N THR A 27 1.67 26.02 -21.10
CA THR A 27 2.42 24.91 -20.52
C THR A 27 1.57 24.24 -19.45
N ALA A 28 1.25 22.96 -19.67
CA ALA A 28 0.63 22.08 -18.70
C ALA A 28 1.57 21.91 -17.49
N HIS A 29 1.19 22.48 -16.35
CA HIS A 29 1.86 22.24 -15.08
C HIS A 29 0.86 21.89 -13.97
N SER A 30 1.17 20.76 -13.33
CA SER A 30 0.77 20.37 -11.97
C SER A 30 -0.66 19.87 -11.75
N LEU A 31 -0.96 18.68 -12.27
CA LEU A 31 -1.75 17.69 -11.55
C LEU A 31 -0.80 16.55 -11.17
N ILE A 32 -0.85 16.12 -9.90
CA ILE A 32 0.02 15.08 -9.29
C ILE A 32 1.45 15.56 -8.96
N ALA A 33 1.56 16.52 -8.04
CA ALA A 33 2.73 16.60 -7.17
C ALA A 33 2.49 15.71 -5.94
N SER A 34 3.40 14.78 -5.65
CA SER A 34 3.52 14.11 -4.36
C SER A 34 3.30 15.12 -3.23
N PRO A 35 2.59 14.78 -2.13
CA PRO A 35 2.25 15.75 -1.10
C PRO A 35 3.55 16.40 -0.61
N SER A 36 3.74 17.67 -0.99
CA SER A 36 4.90 18.44 -0.56
C SER A 36 4.91 18.42 0.97
N LYS A 37 6.08 18.20 1.58
CA LYS A 37 6.33 18.44 3.01
C LYS A 37 6.09 19.93 3.32
N LYS A 38 4.84 20.39 3.35
CA LYS A 38 4.47 21.79 3.63
C LYS A 38 3.96 21.91 5.07
N GLY A 39 4.86 22.47 5.89
CA GLY A 39 4.66 23.17 7.15
C GLY A 39 3.62 22.60 8.11
N LYS A 40 4.07 21.82 9.10
CA LYS A 40 3.27 21.64 10.33
C LYS A 40 2.89 23.04 10.85
N PRO A 41 1.63 23.25 11.30
CA PRO A 41 1.23 24.54 11.86
C PRO A 41 2.20 24.98 12.97
N THR A 42 2.48 26.28 13.02
CA THR A 42 3.37 26.85 14.05
C THR A 42 2.86 26.46 15.45
N ALA A 43 3.76 26.36 16.44
CA ALA A 43 3.36 25.98 17.80
C ALA A 43 2.24 26.87 18.35
N ARG A 44 2.26 28.17 18.03
CA ARG A 44 1.19 29.13 18.37
C ARG A 44 -0.14 28.82 17.68
N ALA A 45 -0.12 28.45 16.40
CA ALA A 45 -1.33 28.06 15.66
C ALA A 45 -1.92 26.76 16.22
N ARG A 46 -1.08 25.77 16.57
CA ARG A 46 -1.51 24.53 17.21
C ARG A 46 -2.17 24.78 18.56
N LYS A 47 -1.56 25.61 19.41
CA LYS A 47 -2.15 25.97 20.71
C LYS A 47 -3.50 26.65 20.55
N ARG A 48 -3.61 27.62 19.64
CA ARG A 48 -4.89 28.31 19.35
C ARG A 48 -6.00 27.33 18.91
N LEU A 49 -5.69 26.37 18.05
CA LEU A 49 -6.66 25.36 17.62
C LEU A 49 -7.03 24.40 18.76
N ALA A 50 -6.05 24.02 19.59
CA ALA A 50 -6.28 23.20 20.77
C ALA A 50 -7.17 23.88 21.82
N ASP A 51 -7.10 25.22 21.94
CA ASP A 51 -7.90 25.99 22.90
C ASP A 51 -9.30 26.38 22.34
N ALA A 52 -9.49 26.36 21.02
CA ALA A 52 -10.75 26.75 20.39
C ALA A 52 -11.90 25.78 20.75
N PRO A 53 -13.13 26.28 21.01
CA PRO A 53 -14.27 25.40 21.26
C PRO A 53 -14.59 24.55 20.01
N PRO A 54 -15.11 23.33 20.20
CA PRO A 54 -15.62 22.55 19.08
C PRO A 54 -16.77 23.27 18.36
N LEU A 55 -16.90 23.03 17.04
CA LEU A 55 -17.90 23.64 16.17
C LEU A 55 -18.82 22.57 15.58
N GLU A 56 -20.09 22.90 15.37
CA GLU A 56 -21.06 21.96 14.80
C GLU A 56 -21.06 22.02 13.27
N PHE A 57 -20.90 20.88 12.61
CA PHE A 57 -20.97 20.77 11.15
C PHE A 57 -21.95 19.70 10.70
N HIS A 58 -22.72 20.00 9.67
CA HIS A 58 -23.46 19.00 8.89
C HIS A 58 -22.56 18.43 7.78
N ILE A 59 -22.47 17.11 7.70
CA ILE A 59 -21.61 16.41 6.74
C ILE A 59 -22.38 16.15 5.45
N THR A 60 -21.86 16.69 4.34
CA THR A 60 -22.56 16.60 3.05
C THR A 60 -22.12 15.40 2.21
N ASN A 61 -20.81 15.09 2.18
CA ASN A 61 -20.27 13.92 1.50
C ASN A 61 -18.98 13.42 2.16
N LEU A 62 -18.29 12.48 1.51
CA LEU A 62 -16.96 12.03 1.89
C LEU A 62 -15.92 12.45 0.84
N ALA A 63 -14.70 12.75 1.29
CA ALA A 63 -13.51 12.77 0.45
C ALA A 63 -13.05 11.34 0.14
N HIS A 64 -12.23 11.13 -0.89
CA HIS A 64 -11.78 9.79 -1.32
C HIS A 64 -11.06 8.97 -0.23
N ASP A 65 -10.52 9.62 0.81
CA ASP A 65 -9.87 8.97 1.96
C ASP A 65 -10.84 8.63 3.11
N GLY A 66 -12.14 8.85 2.90
CA GLY A 66 -13.22 8.55 3.83
C GLY A 66 -13.41 9.58 4.94
N ARG A 67 -12.83 10.78 4.84
CA ARG A 67 -13.14 11.90 5.73
C ARG A 67 -14.43 12.58 5.29
N GLY A 68 -15.30 12.93 6.24
CA GLY A 68 -16.45 13.78 6.02
C GLY A 68 -16.06 15.13 5.45
N VAL A 69 -16.88 15.68 4.58
CA VAL A 69 -16.72 17.01 4.03
C VAL A 69 -17.89 17.86 4.50
N ALA A 70 -17.56 19.04 5.01
CA ALA A 70 -18.50 20.07 5.31
C ALA A 70 -17.98 21.41 4.80
N VAL A 71 -18.82 22.44 4.87
CA VAL A 71 -18.44 23.82 4.60
C VAL A 71 -18.84 24.70 5.77
N TYR A 72 -18.08 25.76 6.01
CA TYR A 72 -18.52 26.82 6.90
C TYR A 72 -19.77 27.48 6.33
N ASP A 73 -20.80 27.52 7.15
CA ASP A 73 -22.10 28.13 6.89
C ASP A 73 -22.17 29.52 7.54
N ALA A 74 -22.58 30.54 6.77
CA ALA A 74 -22.71 31.92 7.24
C ALA A 74 -23.88 32.08 8.22
N ASP A 75 -24.91 31.23 8.13
CA ASP A 75 -26.12 31.31 8.94
C ASP A 75 -26.01 30.51 10.25
N ASN A 76 -24.94 29.73 10.42
CA ASN A 76 -24.67 28.99 11.65
C ASN A 76 -24.00 29.91 12.69
N ALA A 77 -24.66 30.10 13.83
CA ALA A 77 -24.20 30.99 14.90
C ALA A 77 -22.82 30.66 15.49
N THR A 78 -22.34 29.42 15.36
CA THR A 78 -21.02 29.00 15.85
C THR A 78 -19.91 29.17 14.81
N HIS A 79 -20.28 29.33 13.54
CA HIS A 79 -19.33 29.50 12.46
C HIS A 79 -18.83 30.93 12.36
N ASN A 80 -17.59 31.07 11.92
CA ASN A 80 -17.06 32.39 11.58
C ASN A 80 -17.58 32.79 10.19
N PRO A 81 -18.36 33.88 10.05
CA PRO A 81 -18.89 34.34 8.76
C PRO A 81 -17.82 34.59 7.71
N ASP A 82 -16.62 35.04 8.11
CA ASP A 82 -15.49 35.30 7.21
C ASP A 82 -14.97 34.03 6.52
N LYS A 83 -15.35 32.85 7.04
CA LYS A 83 -14.98 31.56 6.47
C LYS A 83 -16.07 30.93 5.64
N ALA A 84 -17.22 31.57 5.44
CA ALA A 84 -18.34 31.00 4.70
C ALA A 84 -17.90 30.39 3.35
N GLY A 85 -18.34 29.16 3.07
CA GLY A 85 -17.96 28.38 1.89
C GLY A 85 -16.60 27.68 1.96
N LYS A 86 -15.78 27.91 2.99
CA LYS A 86 -14.50 27.22 3.17
C LYS A 86 -14.74 25.75 3.55
N LYS A 87 -14.06 24.83 2.86
CA LYS A 87 -14.18 23.39 3.09
C LYS A 87 -13.52 22.95 4.40
N VAL A 88 -14.13 21.98 5.07
CA VAL A 88 -13.62 21.32 6.27
C VAL A 88 -13.63 19.81 6.04
N PHE A 89 -12.47 19.17 6.22
CA PHE A 89 -12.33 17.70 6.16
C PHE A 89 -12.34 17.13 7.57
N ILE A 90 -13.31 16.28 7.88
CA ILE A 90 -13.66 15.87 9.22
C ILE A 90 -13.47 14.35 9.35
N SER A 91 -12.52 13.92 10.15
CA SER A 91 -12.36 12.50 10.46
C SER A 91 -13.51 12.00 11.34
N PHE A 92 -13.85 10.72 11.23
CA PHE A 92 -14.85 10.05 12.07
C PHE A 92 -16.30 10.50 11.87
N ALA A 93 -16.57 11.20 10.78
CA ALA A 93 -17.89 11.69 10.42
C ALA A 93 -18.35 11.05 9.12
N LEU A 94 -19.64 10.71 9.04
CA LEU A 94 -20.28 10.08 7.89
C LEU A 94 -21.29 11.04 7.25
N PRO A 95 -21.65 10.87 5.97
CA PRO A 95 -22.62 11.73 5.29
C PRO A 95 -23.98 11.77 6.01
N GLY A 96 -24.62 12.93 5.98
CA GLY A 96 -25.92 13.17 6.60
C GLY A 96 -25.86 13.45 8.11
N GLU A 97 -24.73 13.17 8.76
CA GLU A 97 -24.59 13.43 10.19
C GLU A 97 -24.40 14.91 10.51
N THR A 98 -24.86 15.31 11.69
CA THR A 98 -24.41 16.55 12.32
C THR A 98 -23.47 16.20 13.47
N VAL A 99 -22.25 16.74 13.42
CA VAL A 99 -21.16 16.38 14.34
C VAL A 99 -20.55 17.60 15.00
N LEU A 100 -20.11 17.42 16.24
CA LEU A 100 -19.30 18.39 16.96
C LEU A 100 -17.83 18.13 16.67
N VAL A 101 -17.14 19.11 16.09
CA VAL A 101 -15.80 18.94 15.50
C VAL A 101 -14.75 19.74 16.23
N LYS A 102 -13.65 19.08 16.60
CA LYS A 102 -12.43 19.75 17.06
C LYS A 102 -11.51 20.02 15.88
N MET A 103 -11.21 21.28 15.60
CA MET A 103 -10.24 21.65 14.56
C MET A 103 -8.83 21.20 14.95
N THR A 104 -8.17 20.47 14.06
CA THR A 104 -6.81 19.95 14.25
C THR A 104 -5.79 20.67 13.37
N ASN A 105 -6.23 21.21 12.22
CA ASN A 105 -5.38 21.93 11.29
C ASN A 105 -6.14 23.01 10.52
N SER A 106 -5.43 24.06 10.11
CA SER A 106 -6.02 25.14 9.31
C SER A 106 -5.06 25.54 8.20
N LYS A 107 -5.51 25.39 6.95
CA LYS A 107 -4.80 25.82 5.75
C LYS A 107 -5.57 26.95 5.06
N LYS A 108 -4.99 27.53 4.00
CA LYS A 108 -5.59 28.64 3.25
C LYS A 108 -6.95 28.24 2.66
N ASN A 109 -7.02 27.12 1.95
CA ASN A 109 -8.20 26.72 1.19
C ASN A 109 -9.15 25.77 1.95
N PHE A 110 -8.69 25.15 3.03
CA PHE A 110 -9.49 24.20 3.80
C PHE A 110 -9.00 24.09 5.25
N GLU A 111 -9.82 23.50 6.11
CA GLU A 111 -9.48 23.12 7.48
C GLU A 111 -9.66 21.62 7.68
N GLU A 112 -9.05 21.09 8.72
CA GLU A 112 -9.15 19.68 9.10
C GLU A 112 -9.55 19.60 10.57
N GLY A 113 -10.39 18.62 10.90
CA GLY A 113 -10.85 18.38 12.26
C GLY A 113 -11.24 16.93 12.48
N ASP A 114 -11.50 16.60 13.73
CA ASP A 114 -11.99 15.30 14.15
C ASP A 114 -13.36 15.46 14.79
N ALA A 115 -14.33 14.65 14.36
CA ALA A 115 -15.63 14.58 15.01
C ALA A 115 -15.45 13.97 16.41
N LEU A 116 -15.81 14.74 17.43
CA LEU A 116 -15.81 14.30 18.83
C LEU A 116 -17.08 13.52 19.15
N GLN A 117 -18.21 13.93 18.57
CA GLN A 117 -19.52 13.38 18.83
C GLN A 117 -20.44 13.61 17.64
N VAL A 118 -21.34 12.67 17.39
CA VAL A 118 -22.52 12.88 16.55
C VAL A 118 -23.63 13.47 17.42
N VAL A 119 -24.07 14.68 17.10
CA VAL A 119 -25.07 15.41 17.89
C VAL A 119 -26.48 15.24 17.32
N ASN A 120 -26.60 14.97 16.02
CA ASN A 120 -27.87 14.68 15.38
C ASN A 120 -27.68 13.80 14.14
N HIS A 121 -28.77 13.13 13.72
CA HIS A 121 -28.84 12.30 12.51
C HIS A 121 -27.71 11.26 12.38
N PRO A 122 -27.47 10.39 13.39
CA PRO A 122 -26.45 9.37 13.26
C PRO A 122 -26.71 8.49 12.04
N HIS A 123 -25.66 8.24 11.25
CA HIS A 123 -25.78 7.42 10.05
C HIS A 123 -26.23 6.00 10.44
N PRO A 124 -27.18 5.37 9.73
CA PRO A 124 -27.74 4.06 10.12
C PRO A 124 -26.69 2.93 10.14
N GLN A 125 -25.65 3.05 9.34
CA GLN A 125 -24.53 2.10 9.31
C GLN A 125 -23.34 2.51 10.19
N ARG A 126 -23.47 3.55 11.02
CA ARG A 126 -22.47 3.86 12.05
C ARG A 126 -22.41 2.70 13.05
N GLN A 127 -21.21 2.39 13.52
CA GLN A 127 -21.00 1.40 14.56
C GLN A 127 -19.99 1.88 15.59
N THR A 128 -19.99 1.24 16.75
CA THR A 128 -18.90 1.37 17.70
C THR A 128 -17.65 0.68 17.13
N PRO A 129 -16.50 1.37 17.04
CA PRO A 129 -15.25 0.75 16.63
C PRO A 129 -14.92 -0.48 17.49
N PRO A 130 -14.53 -1.64 16.89
CA PRO A 130 -14.14 -2.81 17.66
C PRO A 130 -12.83 -2.59 18.43
N CYS A 131 -11.88 -1.82 17.89
CA CYS A 131 -10.60 -1.56 18.54
C CYS A 131 -10.72 -0.43 19.58
N PRO A 132 -10.30 -0.64 20.85
CA PRO A 132 -10.37 0.40 21.88
C PRO A 132 -9.41 1.57 21.62
N HIS A 133 -8.42 1.40 20.73
CA HIS A 133 -7.44 2.42 20.37
C HIS A 133 -7.83 3.26 19.15
N PHE A 134 -9.00 2.97 18.54
CA PHE A 134 -9.51 3.76 17.44
C PHE A 134 -9.74 5.21 17.88
N GLY A 135 -9.36 6.18 17.05
CA GLY A 135 -9.35 7.60 17.43
C GLY A 135 -7.96 8.12 17.76
N VAL A 136 -7.10 7.28 18.36
CA VAL A 136 -5.73 7.65 18.75
C VAL A 136 -4.70 7.03 17.80
N CYS A 137 -4.79 5.71 17.60
CA CYS A 137 -3.90 4.96 16.70
C CYS A 137 -4.09 5.41 15.24
N GLY A 138 -2.98 5.64 14.53
CA GLY A 138 -2.98 6.02 13.11
C GLY A 138 -3.25 4.89 12.12
N GLY A 139 -3.48 3.66 12.60
CA GLY A 139 -3.59 2.47 11.75
C GLY A 139 -4.93 2.34 11.01
N CYS A 140 -6.05 2.71 11.65
CA CYS A 140 -7.40 2.57 11.08
C CYS A 140 -8.10 3.93 11.06
N SER A 141 -8.91 4.19 10.02
CA SER A 141 -9.65 5.44 9.85
C SER A 141 -11.17 5.27 9.81
N LEU A 142 -11.67 4.07 9.50
CA LEU A 142 -13.10 3.84 9.19
C LEU A 142 -13.82 2.88 10.14
N GLN A 143 -13.24 2.48 11.28
CA GLN A 143 -13.89 1.52 12.19
C GLN A 143 -15.25 1.97 12.75
N HIS A 144 -15.51 3.27 12.76
CA HIS A 144 -16.80 3.86 13.13
C HIS A 144 -17.93 3.62 12.10
N TRP A 145 -17.62 2.99 10.96
CA TRP A 145 -18.55 2.65 9.90
C TRP A 145 -18.58 1.13 9.69
N GLN A 146 -19.75 0.54 9.48
CA GLN A 146 -19.87 -0.89 9.15
C GLN A 146 -19.04 -1.24 7.91
N ALA A 147 -18.40 -2.41 7.94
CA ALA A 147 -17.41 -2.77 6.93
C ALA A 147 -17.98 -2.97 5.53
N ASP A 148 -19.24 -3.41 5.39
CA ASP A 148 -19.92 -3.49 4.08
C ASP A 148 -20.07 -2.09 3.47
N ALA A 149 -20.52 -1.13 4.26
CA ALA A 149 -20.65 0.25 3.82
C ALA A 149 -19.30 0.90 3.45
N GLN A 150 -18.21 0.50 4.12
CA GLN A 150 -16.87 0.96 3.76
C GLN A 150 -16.47 0.48 2.35
N ILE A 151 -16.72 -0.79 2.01
CA ILE A 151 -16.32 -1.31 0.71
C ILE A 151 -17.21 -0.75 -0.42
N ASP A 152 -18.50 -0.53 -0.15
CA ASP A 152 -19.41 0.16 -1.07
C ASP A 152 -18.93 1.59 -1.37
N PHE A 153 -18.48 2.29 -0.34
CA PHE A 153 -17.90 3.61 -0.51
C PHE A 153 -16.61 3.58 -1.34
N LYS A 154 -15.70 2.64 -1.08
CA LYS A 154 -14.48 2.47 -1.88
C LYS A 154 -14.83 2.19 -3.35
N GLN A 155 -15.85 1.38 -3.62
CA GLN A 155 -16.38 1.15 -4.97
C GLN A 155 -16.89 2.45 -5.61
N SER A 156 -17.62 3.29 -4.87
CA SER A 156 -18.08 4.59 -5.39
C SER A 156 -16.92 5.53 -5.74
N VAL A 157 -15.82 5.50 -4.98
CA VAL A 157 -14.61 6.30 -5.26
C VAL A 157 -13.96 5.87 -6.57
N LEU A 158 -13.84 4.56 -6.81
CA LEU A 158 -13.34 4.05 -8.09
C LEU A 158 -14.24 4.48 -9.25
N LYS A 159 -15.57 4.37 -9.08
CA LYS A 159 -16.55 4.80 -10.07
C LYS A 159 -16.44 6.29 -10.41
N GLU A 160 -16.38 7.15 -9.40
CA GLU A 160 -16.20 8.59 -9.59
C GLU A 160 -14.93 8.89 -10.37
N LEU A 161 -13.81 8.26 -10.02
CA LEU A 161 -12.53 8.48 -10.69
C LEU A 161 -12.51 7.99 -12.13
N LEU A 162 -13.05 6.80 -12.44
CA LEU A 162 -13.12 6.32 -13.82
C LEU A 162 -14.02 7.21 -14.68
N ILE A 163 -15.20 7.59 -14.19
CA ILE A 163 -16.13 8.44 -14.94
C ILE A 163 -15.55 9.83 -15.17
N HIS A 164 -15.05 10.49 -14.12
CA HIS A 164 -14.66 11.90 -14.21
C HIS A 164 -13.23 12.12 -14.69
N GLN A 165 -12.30 11.19 -14.45
CA GLN A 165 -10.90 11.34 -14.85
C GLN A 165 -10.58 10.56 -16.13
N ALA A 166 -11.08 9.33 -16.28
CA ALA A 166 -10.85 8.53 -17.48
C ALA A 166 -11.95 8.76 -18.55
N GLY A 167 -13.13 9.27 -18.17
CA GLY A 167 -14.22 9.54 -19.10
C GLY A 167 -14.95 8.28 -19.56
N ILE A 168 -14.89 7.20 -18.79
CA ILE A 168 -15.40 5.88 -19.20
C ILE A 168 -16.01 5.12 -18.01
N GLU A 169 -16.90 4.18 -18.32
CA GLU A 169 -17.38 3.16 -17.40
C GLU A 169 -17.02 1.76 -17.95
N PRO A 170 -16.76 0.77 -17.08
CA PRO A 170 -16.62 -0.61 -17.53
C PRO A 170 -17.96 -1.15 -18.04
N ASP A 171 -17.91 -2.13 -18.94
CA ASP A 171 -19.11 -2.87 -19.35
C ASP A 171 -19.79 -3.55 -18.14
N ILE A 172 -18.98 -4.05 -17.19
CA ILE A 172 -19.43 -4.76 -16.00
C ILE A 172 -18.73 -4.19 -14.76
N TRP A 173 -19.51 -3.70 -13.81
CA TRP A 173 -19.04 -3.45 -12.46
C TRP A 173 -18.99 -4.77 -11.68
N LEU A 174 -17.81 -5.15 -11.21
CA LEU A 174 -17.62 -6.35 -10.40
C LEU A 174 -18.17 -6.12 -8.99
N GLU A 175 -18.76 -7.16 -8.41
CA GLU A 175 -19.10 -7.18 -6.98
C GLU A 175 -17.83 -7.01 -6.13
N PRO A 176 -17.85 -6.19 -5.07
CA PRO A 176 -16.66 -5.98 -4.26
C PRO A 176 -16.12 -7.26 -3.64
N LEU A 177 -14.82 -7.50 -3.83
CA LEU A 177 -14.16 -8.69 -3.33
C LEU A 177 -13.77 -8.50 -1.86
N VAL A 178 -14.43 -9.25 -0.98
CA VAL A 178 -14.25 -9.17 0.47
C VAL A 178 -13.64 -10.44 1.06
N GLY A 179 -12.88 -10.28 2.14
CA GLY A 179 -12.28 -11.38 2.91
C GLY A 179 -12.38 -11.12 4.42
N ASP A 180 -11.40 -11.61 5.16
CA ASP A 180 -11.24 -11.34 6.59
C ASP A 180 -11.04 -9.84 6.83
N ARG A 181 -11.81 -9.29 7.78
CA ARG A 181 -11.84 -7.85 8.13
C ARG A 181 -11.12 -7.54 9.44
N LEU A 182 -10.91 -8.55 10.26
CA LEU A 182 -10.13 -8.53 11.50
C LEU A 182 -9.11 -9.67 11.46
N GLY A 183 -8.01 -9.54 12.21
CA GLY A 183 -6.95 -10.54 12.27
C GLY A 183 -6.25 -10.81 10.93
N TYR A 184 -6.53 -10.01 9.89
CA TYR A 184 -6.13 -10.31 8.53
C TYR A 184 -4.69 -9.89 8.24
N ARG A 185 -4.19 -8.84 8.93
CA ARG A 185 -2.94 -8.17 8.55
C ARG A 185 -1.75 -9.03 8.93
N THR A 186 -1.08 -9.59 7.94
CA THR A 186 0.05 -10.51 8.10
C THR A 186 1.41 -9.85 8.16
N LYS A 187 1.51 -8.54 7.89
CA LYS A 187 2.76 -7.78 8.01
C LYS A 187 2.59 -6.46 8.76
N ALA A 188 3.54 -6.17 9.64
CA ALA A 188 3.57 -4.94 10.40
C ALA A 188 5.00 -4.46 10.69
N ARG A 189 5.15 -3.14 10.74
CA ARG A 189 6.32 -2.46 11.28
C ARG A 189 5.88 -1.68 12.51
N MET A 190 6.29 -2.12 13.69
CA MET A 190 5.95 -1.48 14.95
C MET A 190 7.14 -0.69 15.46
N GLY A 191 6.90 0.56 15.82
CA GLY A 191 7.89 1.36 16.53
C GLY A 191 8.01 0.89 17.97
N VAL A 192 9.22 1.02 18.51
CA VAL A 192 9.54 0.73 19.90
C VAL A 192 10.15 1.96 20.53
N ARG A 193 9.75 2.27 21.77
CA ARG A 193 10.32 3.36 22.53
C ARG A 193 10.20 3.12 24.02
N TYR A 194 11.33 3.11 24.74
CA TYR A 194 11.32 3.16 26.19
C TYR A 194 10.91 4.56 26.71
N VAL A 195 10.06 4.61 27.73
CA VAL A 195 9.58 5.85 28.35
C VAL A 195 9.93 5.84 29.83
N ALA A 196 11.06 6.44 30.19
CA ALA A 196 11.60 6.46 31.55
C ALA A 196 10.58 6.95 32.61
N LYS A 197 9.74 7.94 32.29
CA LYS A 197 8.70 8.43 33.22
C LYS A 197 7.63 7.37 33.55
N LYS A 198 7.38 6.44 32.64
CA LYS A 198 6.42 5.33 32.81
C LYS A 198 7.09 4.04 33.25
N ASP A 199 8.42 4.02 33.30
CA ASP A 199 9.22 2.81 33.54
C ASP A 199 8.79 1.63 32.64
N SER A 200 8.48 1.93 31.37
CA SER A 200 7.88 0.97 30.45
C SER A 200 8.17 1.32 28.99
N ALA A 201 8.28 0.29 28.15
CA ALA A 201 8.37 0.40 26.71
C ALA A 201 6.99 0.54 26.05
N LEU A 202 6.92 1.37 25.02
CA LEU A 202 5.84 1.40 24.05
C LEU A 202 6.24 0.57 22.85
N VAL A 203 5.37 -0.35 22.45
CA VAL A 203 5.49 -1.16 21.24
C VAL A 203 4.18 -1.03 20.47
N GLY A 204 4.24 -0.56 19.22
CA GLY A 204 3.03 -0.39 18.43
C GLY A 204 3.17 0.57 17.26
N PHE A 205 2.07 1.23 16.94
CA PHE A 205 1.98 2.13 15.79
C PHE A 205 2.00 3.60 16.22
N ARG A 206 2.22 4.50 15.26
CA ARG A 206 2.17 5.93 15.52
C ARG A 206 0.74 6.38 15.78
N GLU A 207 0.62 7.38 16.65
CA GLU A 207 -0.59 8.19 16.77
C GLU A 207 -0.93 8.88 15.45
N ARG A 208 -2.22 9.18 15.25
CA ARG A 208 -2.71 9.94 14.10
C ARG A 208 -2.00 11.30 13.97
N ALA A 209 -1.52 11.59 12.76
CA ALA A 209 -0.84 12.85 12.42
C ALA A 209 0.32 13.25 13.36
N SER A 210 0.93 12.26 14.04
CA SER A 210 1.90 12.46 15.12
C SER A 210 3.14 11.58 14.90
N ASN A 211 4.23 11.97 15.55
CA ASN A 211 5.46 11.16 15.60
C ASN A 211 5.54 10.31 16.87
N PHE A 212 4.58 10.47 17.79
CA PHE A 212 4.51 9.67 19.01
C PHE A 212 3.92 8.30 18.71
N LEU A 213 4.29 7.31 19.53
CA LEU A 213 3.69 5.99 19.51
C LEU A 213 2.42 6.01 20.34
N ALA A 214 1.36 5.43 19.78
CA ALA A 214 0.13 5.21 20.51
C ALA A 214 0.36 4.14 21.58
N GLU A 215 -0.29 4.30 22.72
CA GLU A 215 -0.27 3.33 23.81
C GLU A 215 -1.28 2.21 23.51
N LEU A 216 -0.81 1.15 22.86
CA LEU A 216 -1.66 0.05 22.37
C LEU A 216 -1.49 -1.18 23.23
N ASN A 217 -2.58 -1.76 23.75
CA ASN A 217 -2.54 -3.07 24.42
C ASN A 217 -2.95 -4.23 23.49
N GLU A 218 -3.66 -3.92 22.40
CA GLU A 218 -4.10 -4.88 21.42
C GLU A 218 -4.28 -4.24 20.03
N CYS A 219 -4.32 -5.06 18.98
CA CYS A 219 -4.60 -4.64 17.62
C CYS A 219 -5.45 -5.67 16.90
N HIS A 220 -6.75 -5.39 16.73
CA HIS A 220 -7.71 -6.36 16.19
C HIS A 220 -7.57 -6.63 14.69
N ILE A 221 -6.89 -5.77 13.93
CA ILE A 221 -6.64 -6.02 12.49
C ILE A 221 -5.36 -6.79 12.24
N LEU A 222 -4.42 -6.79 13.19
CA LEU A 222 -3.18 -7.56 13.12
C LEU A 222 -3.48 -9.02 13.39
N ASP A 223 -2.75 -9.94 12.75
CA ASP A 223 -2.88 -11.38 13.01
C ASP A 223 -2.95 -11.65 14.52
N LYS A 224 -3.97 -12.42 14.94
CA LYS A 224 -4.29 -12.65 16.35
C LYS A 224 -3.11 -13.18 17.17
N ARG A 225 -2.16 -13.88 16.53
CA ARG A 225 -0.95 -14.38 17.19
C ARG A 225 -0.07 -13.24 17.71
N ILE A 226 -0.13 -12.05 17.10
CA ILE A 226 0.65 -10.87 17.49
C ILE A 226 -0.25 -9.76 18.04
N GLY A 227 -1.43 -9.57 17.45
CA GLY A 227 -2.36 -8.50 17.79
C GLY A 227 -2.75 -8.47 19.27
N PHE A 228 -2.80 -9.62 19.94
CA PHE A 228 -3.11 -9.75 21.36
C PHE A 228 -1.87 -9.98 22.26
N GLU A 229 -0.67 -9.93 21.70
CA GLU A 229 0.61 -10.11 22.41
C GLU A 229 1.35 -8.78 22.65
N LEU A 230 0.72 -7.64 22.36
CA LEU A 230 1.40 -6.34 22.45
C LEU A 230 1.86 -6.02 23.88
N GLU A 231 1.06 -6.31 24.91
CA GLU A 231 1.49 -6.14 26.31
C GLU A 231 2.69 -7.03 26.67
N ASN A 232 2.70 -8.28 26.21
CA ASN A 232 3.82 -9.18 26.44
C ASN A 232 5.09 -8.72 25.71
N LEU A 233 4.95 -8.19 24.49
CA LEU A 233 6.07 -7.58 23.77
C LEU A 233 6.59 -6.33 24.49
N LYS A 234 5.73 -5.48 25.04
CA LYS A 234 6.15 -4.33 25.85
C LYS A 234 6.92 -4.78 27.09
N ALA A 235 6.40 -5.78 27.81
CA ALA A 235 7.03 -6.31 29.00
C ALA A 235 8.44 -6.87 28.67
N LEU A 236 8.54 -7.67 27.61
CA LEU A 236 9.82 -8.18 27.11
C LEU A 236 10.80 -7.04 26.85
N ILE A 237 10.42 -6.06 26.02
CA ILE A 237 11.33 -4.96 25.66
C ILE A 237 11.70 -4.13 26.90
N THR A 238 10.76 -3.91 27.82
CA THR A 238 11.03 -3.16 29.06
C THR A 238 12.11 -3.82 29.90
N ASP A 239 12.14 -5.15 29.92
CA ASP A 239 13.08 -5.95 30.72
C ASP A 239 14.48 -6.10 30.08
N LEU A 240 14.67 -5.65 28.84
CA LEU A 240 15.98 -5.71 28.18
C LEU A 240 16.93 -4.63 28.70
N ASN A 241 18.21 -4.98 28.82
CA ASN A 241 19.29 -4.04 29.10
C ASN A 241 19.42 -3.04 27.94
N ALA A 242 19.30 -3.52 26.70
CA ALA A 242 19.41 -2.73 25.48
C ALA A 242 18.10 -2.01 25.05
N ARG A 243 17.09 -1.92 25.92
CA ARG A 243 15.73 -1.39 25.62
C ARG A 243 15.69 -0.01 24.93
N ASP A 244 16.62 0.88 25.26
CA ASP A 244 16.73 2.21 24.64
C ASP A 244 17.29 2.18 23.21
N SER A 245 17.91 1.06 22.82
CA SER A 245 18.56 0.85 21.52
C SER A 245 17.74 0.02 20.54
N ILE A 246 16.52 -0.39 20.93
CA ILE A 246 15.59 -1.15 20.08
C ILE A 246 14.55 -0.17 19.52
N PRO A 247 14.70 0.35 18.29
CA PRO A 247 13.77 1.32 17.73
C PRO A 247 12.50 0.68 17.14
N GLN A 248 12.53 -0.62 16.83
CA GLN A 248 11.53 -1.20 15.93
C GLN A 248 11.47 -2.73 15.99
N LEU A 249 10.26 -3.27 15.84
CA LEU A 249 10.01 -4.66 15.48
C LEU A 249 9.39 -4.72 14.09
N GLU A 250 9.94 -5.53 13.19
CA GLU A 250 9.26 -5.92 11.94
C GLU A 250 8.71 -7.32 12.09
N ILE A 251 7.48 -7.52 11.62
CA ILE A 251 6.76 -8.77 11.83
C ILE A 251 6.14 -9.21 10.51
N ALA A 252 6.28 -10.50 10.22
CA ALA A 252 5.63 -11.16 9.11
C ALA A 252 5.02 -12.49 9.57
N MET A 253 3.83 -12.81 9.05
CA MET A 253 3.08 -14.01 9.35
C MET A 253 2.81 -14.79 8.06
N GLY A 254 3.10 -16.08 8.10
CA GLY A 254 2.63 -17.06 7.14
C GLY A 254 1.50 -17.91 7.71
N GLN A 255 1.19 -18.98 6.99
CA GLN A 255 0.31 -20.06 7.39
C GLN A 255 1.13 -21.24 7.89
N THR A 256 0.54 -22.02 8.79
CA THR A 256 1.04 -23.37 9.10
C THR A 256 0.30 -24.34 8.19
N LEU A 257 1.07 -25.02 7.34
CA LEU A 257 0.62 -25.91 6.29
C LEU A 257 0.97 -27.36 6.69
N PRO A 258 -0.01 -28.28 6.78
CA PRO A 258 0.25 -29.66 7.21
C PRO A 258 1.27 -30.41 6.34
N HIS A 259 1.36 -30.08 5.05
CA HIS A 259 2.26 -30.70 4.08
C HIS A 259 3.65 -30.04 4.01
N VAL A 260 3.89 -28.97 4.77
CA VAL A 260 5.18 -28.27 4.81
C VAL A 260 5.67 -28.25 6.26
N PRO A 261 6.48 -29.22 6.70
CA PRO A 261 6.96 -29.29 8.08
C PRO A 261 7.60 -27.98 8.59
N ASP A 262 8.33 -27.29 7.71
CA ASP A 262 8.99 -26.01 8.02
C ASP A 262 8.03 -24.85 8.34
N SER A 263 6.76 -24.97 7.96
CA SER A 263 5.74 -23.93 8.17
C SER A 263 5.19 -23.90 9.61
N ILE A 264 5.65 -24.79 10.50
CA ILE A 264 5.19 -24.86 11.89
C ILE A 264 5.46 -23.55 12.65
N LYS A 265 6.60 -22.88 12.38
CA LYS A 265 6.93 -21.56 12.90
C LYS A 265 6.46 -20.48 11.92
N SER A 266 5.17 -20.22 11.87
CA SER A 266 4.54 -19.34 10.87
C SER A 266 4.47 -17.85 11.27
N VAL A 267 5.26 -17.43 12.25
CA VAL A 267 5.39 -16.04 12.69
C VAL A 267 6.87 -15.71 12.80
N ALA A 268 7.30 -14.62 12.19
CA ALA A 268 8.68 -14.13 12.27
C ALA A 268 8.71 -12.70 12.82
N VAL A 269 9.63 -12.46 13.75
CA VAL A 269 9.89 -11.15 14.34
C VAL A 269 11.35 -10.78 14.12
N ILE A 270 11.57 -9.63 13.49
CA ILE A 270 12.88 -8.99 13.36
C ILE A 270 12.99 -7.91 14.43
N VAL A 271 13.92 -8.11 15.36
CA VAL A 271 14.31 -7.13 16.36
C VAL A 271 15.41 -6.26 15.77
N ARG A 272 15.07 -5.00 15.44
CA ARG A 272 16.07 -4.02 15.05
C ARG A 272 16.74 -3.48 16.31
N HIS A 273 18.07 -3.48 16.33
CA HIS A 273 18.85 -2.98 17.46
C HIS A 273 20.01 -2.11 16.98
N MET A 274 20.31 -1.05 17.73
CA MET A 274 21.32 -0.05 17.38
C MET A 274 22.65 -0.26 18.14
N GLN A 275 22.68 -1.20 19.07
CA GLN A 275 23.83 -1.60 19.88
C GLN A 275 23.87 -3.11 19.99
N GLU A 276 25.04 -3.71 20.24
CA GLU A 276 25.13 -5.15 20.48
C GLU A 276 24.30 -5.54 21.70
N LEU A 277 23.62 -6.68 21.60
CA LEU A 277 22.82 -7.25 22.67
C LEU A 277 23.70 -8.16 23.50
N ASP A 278 23.62 -8.05 24.83
CA ASP A 278 24.34 -8.95 25.73
C ASP A 278 23.70 -10.34 25.81
N ASP A 279 24.39 -11.30 26.42
CA ASP A 279 23.93 -12.68 26.53
C ASP A 279 22.61 -12.80 27.31
N GLU A 280 22.35 -11.88 28.26
CA GLU A 280 21.12 -11.86 29.04
C GLU A 280 19.92 -11.47 28.18
N ASP A 281 20.06 -10.38 27.41
CA ASP A 281 19.05 -9.93 26.45
C ASP A 281 18.78 -10.98 25.38
N LEU A 282 19.83 -11.60 24.83
CA LEU A 282 19.70 -12.68 23.86
C LEU A 282 18.96 -13.89 24.45
N ALA A 283 19.24 -14.26 25.70
CA ALA A 283 18.55 -15.34 26.40
C ALA A 283 17.05 -15.01 26.62
N LYS A 284 16.74 -13.81 27.09
CA LYS A 284 15.36 -13.33 27.28
C LYS A 284 14.56 -13.37 25.97
N LEU A 285 15.14 -12.86 24.87
CA LEU A 285 14.52 -12.90 23.55
C LEU A 285 14.29 -14.35 23.10
N ARG A 286 15.32 -15.20 23.12
CA ARG A 286 15.21 -16.61 22.70
C ARG A 286 14.12 -17.34 23.49
N GLN A 287 14.08 -17.18 24.81
CA GLN A 287 13.07 -17.79 25.66
C GLN A 287 11.66 -17.32 25.30
N PHE A 288 11.47 -16.01 25.13
CA PHE A 288 10.17 -15.41 24.82
C PHE A 288 9.60 -15.92 23.50
N PHE A 289 10.41 -15.94 22.44
CA PHE A 289 9.97 -16.34 21.11
C PHE A 289 9.85 -17.86 20.96
N ALA A 290 10.71 -18.64 21.63
CA ALA A 290 10.59 -20.10 21.67
C ALA A 290 9.28 -20.54 22.34
N ALA A 291 8.89 -19.92 23.45
CA ALA A 291 7.63 -20.22 24.15
C ALA A 291 6.38 -20.00 23.29
N ARG A 292 6.48 -19.15 22.25
CA ARG A 292 5.40 -18.83 21.31
C ARG A 292 5.52 -19.56 19.98
N ASN A 293 6.57 -20.36 19.80
CA ASN A 293 6.92 -20.99 18.53
C ASN A 293 7.09 -19.98 17.38
N TRP A 294 7.75 -18.85 17.63
CA TRP A 294 8.04 -17.81 16.64
C TRP A 294 9.49 -17.86 16.20
N GLN A 295 9.74 -17.42 14.97
CA GLN A 295 11.07 -17.20 14.44
C GLN A 295 11.61 -15.85 14.95
N LEU A 296 12.87 -15.83 15.38
CA LEU A 296 13.55 -14.64 15.91
C LEU A 296 14.70 -14.26 14.99
N PHE A 297 14.66 -13.02 14.53
CA PHE A 297 15.69 -12.41 13.69
C PHE A 297 16.23 -11.16 14.37
N LEU A 298 17.51 -10.87 14.13
CA LEU A 298 18.15 -9.64 14.53
C LEU A 298 18.48 -8.77 13.31
N GLN A 299 18.41 -7.46 13.47
CA GLN A 299 18.84 -6.49 12.47
C GLN A 299 19.75 -5.41 13.10
N PRO A 300 21.08 -5.63 13.14
CA PRO A 300 22.03 -4.66 13.69
C PRO A 300 22.28 -3.45 12.78
N LYS A 301 22.06 -3.59 11.46
CA LYS A 301 22.38 -2.55 10.44
C LYS A 301 21.24 -2.41 9.41
N GLY A 302 21.56 -2.44 8.11
CA GLY A 302 20.60 -2.37 7.01
C GLY A 302 19.80 -3.67 6.83
N ALA A 303 19.00 -3.74 5.77
CA ALA A 303 18.23 -4.94 5.43
C ALA A 303 19.13 -6.19 5.29
N ASP A 304 20.31 -6.04 4.70
CA ASP A 304 21.25 -7.14 4.46
C ASP A 304 21.89 -7.72 5.74
N SER A 305 21.69 -7.07 6.89
CA SER A 305 22.17 -7.56 8.18
C SER A 305 21.18 -8.47 8.91
N VAL A 306 19.99 -8.66 8.35
CA VAL A 306 18.96 -9.50 8.94
C VAL A 306 19.42 -10.95 8.96
N HIS A 307 19.45 -11.54 10.15
CA HIS A 307 19.82 -12.95 10.32
C HIS A 307 18.97 -13.58 11.43
N ARG A 308 18.66 -14.87 11.26
CA ARG A 308 17.85 -15.64 12.20
C ARG A 308 18.73 -16.19 13.32
N ILE A 309 18.23 -16.19 14.55
CA ILE A 309 18.99 -16.63 15.74
C ILE A 309 18.28 -17.67 16.62
N ASP A 310 17.02 -18.03 16.34
CA ASP A 310 16.29 -19.09 17.09
C ASP A 310 16.57 -20.52 16.60
N THR A 311 17.49 -20.69 15.65
CA THR A 311 17.91 -21.99 15.11
C THR A 311 19.38 -21.93 14.71
N GLU A 312 20.09 -23.04 14.88
CA GLU A 312 21.48 -23.20 14.43
C GLU A 312 21.55 -23.65 12.96
N ASP A 313 20.48 -24.30 12.48
CA ASP A 313 20.43 -24.89 11.15
C ASP A 313 20.05 -23.87 10.07
N ALA A 314 21.03 -23.60 9.21
CA ALA A 314 20.78 -23.21 7.83
C ALA A 314 20.00 -24.35 7.15
N ARG A 315 18.67 -24.21 7.02
CA ARG A 315 17.80 -25.24 6.44
C ARG A 315 18.33 -25.74 5.09
N PRO A 316 18.63 -27.05 4.92
CA PRO A 316 19.08 -27.63 3.65
C PRO A 316 18.04 -27.50 2.51
N THR A 317 16.76 -27.39 2.86
CA THR A 317 15.59 -27.37 1.97
C THR A 317 14.94 -25.99 1.83
N SER A 318 15.55 -24.96 2.42
CA SER A 318 15.04 -23.60 2.34
C SER A 318 15.19 -23.03 0.95
N LEU A 319 14.10 -22.49 0.41
CA LEU A 319 14.14 -21.73 -0.83
C LEU A 319 14.75 -20.34 -0.62
N THR A 320 14.91 -19.86 0.63
CA THR A 320 15.60 -18.58 0.94
C THR A 320 17.11 -18.80 1.10
N VAL A 321 17.95 -17.99 0.44
CA VAL A 321 19.42 -17.99 0.60
C VAL A 321 19.91 -16.60 1.01
N PRO A 322 20.74 -16.47 2.08
CA PRO A 322 21.03 -17.53 3.04
C PRO A 322 19.73 -17.91 3.78
N PRO A 323 19.60 -19.17 4.25
CA PRO A 323 18.36 -19.70 4.82
C PRO A 323 18.03 -19.04 6.14
N THR A 324 17.44 -17.87 6.04
CA THR A 324 16.75 -17.21 7.13
C THR A 324 15.29 -17.66 7.01
N GLY A 325 14.76 -18.26 8.08
CA GLY A 325 13.53 -19.05 8.07
C GLY A 325 12.39 -18.55 7.18
N GLY A 326 11.79 -19.50 6.46
CA GLY A 326 10.73 -19.26 5.49
C GLY A 326 9.41 -19.16 6.19
N LEU A 327 8.64 -18.17 5.78
CA LEU A 327 7.21 -18.14 5.99
C LEU A 327 6.55 -18.69 4.74
N PHE A 328 5.35 -19.26 4.91
CA PHE A 328 4.66 -19.92 3.82
C PHE A 328 3.24 -19.42 3.68
N TYR A 329 2.69 -19.44 2.48
CA TYR A 329 1.25 -19.39 2.26
C TYR A 329 0.88 -20.30 1.09
N HIS A 330 -0.37 -20.70 1.04
CA HIS A 330 -0.89 -21.62 0.03
C HIS A 330 -2.08 -21.03 -0.73
N LEU A 331 -2.11 -21.27 -2.03
CA LEU A 331 -3.22 -21.00 -2.92
C LEU A 331 -3.88 -22.32 -3.32
N PRO A 332 -4.94 -22.76 -2.62
CA PRO A 332 -5.49 -24.11 -2.79
C PRO A 332 -6.08 -24.39 -4.17
N ASN A 333 -6.70 -23.41 -4.82
CA ASN A 333 -7.31 -23.58 -6.13
C ASN A 333 -6.31 -23.84 -7.26
N PHE A 334 -5.02 -23.54 -7.03
CA PHE A 334 -3.95 -23.73 -7.99
C PHE A 334 -2.92 -24.76 -7.52
N ASP A 335 -3.07 -25.28 -6.30
CA ASP A 335 -2.10 -26.14 -5.61
C ASP A 335 -0.68 -25.52 -5.60
N LEU A 336 -0.62 -24.24 -5.22
CA LEU A 336 0.65 -23.50 -5.16
C LEU A 336 1.03 -23.16 -3.73
N THR A 337 2.26 -23.47 -3.37
CA THR A 337 2.86 -23.12 -2.08
C THR A 337 3.99 -22.14 -2.29
N TYR A 338 3.92 -21.00 -1.61
CA TYR A 338 4.92 -19.95 -1.70
C TYR A 338 5.73 -19.91 -0.41
N GLU A 339 7.04 -19.93 -0.54
CA GLU A 339 7.95 -19.55 0.54
C GLU A 339 8.35 -18.07 0.37
N PHE A 340 8.50 -17.36 1.48
CA PHE A 340 8.95 -15.98 1.49
C PHE A 340 9.76 -15.65 2.76
N SER A 341 10.67 -14.69 2.64
CA SER A 341 11.39 -14.10 3.77
C SER A 341 10.52 -13.08 4.50
N PRO A 342 10.71 -12.87 5.81
CA PRO A 342 10.03 -11.80 6.54
C PRO A 342 10.22 -10.40 5.95
N LEU A 343 11.26 -10.17 5.14
CA LEU A 343 11.51 -8.91 4.43
C LEU A 343 10.75 -8.80 3.09
N ASP A 344 10.41 -9.92 2.46
CA ASP A 344 9.82 -9.96 1.12
C ASP A 344 8.44 -9.30 1.10
N PHE A 345 8.09 -8.61 0.03
CA PHE A 345 6.74 -8.08 -0.12
C PHE A 345 5.74 -9.24 -0.31
N THR A 346 4.67 -9.22 0.49
CA THR A 346 3.50 -10.10 0.35
C THR A 346 2.23 -9.31 0.60
N GLN A 347 1.12 -9.78 0.03
CA GLN A 347 -0.18 -9.20 0.30
C GLN A 347 -0.54 -9.36 1.78
N VAL A 348 -0.95 -8.25 2.40
CA VAL A 348 -1.15 -8.23 3.86
C VAL A 348 -2.42 -8.93 4.30
N ASN A 349 -3.37 -9.18 3.41
CA ASN A 349 -4.60 -9.91 3.68
C ASN A 349 -4.63 -11.18 2.84
N LEU A 350 -4.21 -12.31 3.41
CA LEU A 350 -4.10 -13.57 2.65
C LEU A 350 -5.46 -14.09 2.16
N SER A 351 -6.55 -13.82 2.91
CA SER A 351 -7.90 -14.23 2.50
C SER A 351 -8.39 -13.49 1.25
N VAL A 352 -8.06 -12.20 1.14
CA VAL A 352 -8.33 -11.38 -0.05
C VAL A 352 -7.36 -11.76 -1.17
N ASN A 353 -6.09 -12.01 -0.86
CA ASN A 353 -5.10 -12.46 -1.84
C ASN A 353 -5.57 -13.71 -2.58
N GLN A 354 -6.03 -14.74 -1.87
CA GLN A 354 -6.52 -15.98 -2.49
C GLN A 354 -7.64 -15.71 -3.50
N LYS A 355 -8.67 -14.97 -3.08
CA LYS A 355 -9.79 -14.62 -3.96
C LYS A 355 -9.37 -13.71 -5.12
N MET A 356 -8.41 -12.81 -4.90
CA MET A 356 -7.86 -11.95 -5.94
C MET A 356 -7.13 -12.77 -7.01
N MET A 357 -6.40 -13.83 -6.62
CA MET A 357 -5.79 -14.75 -7.57
C MET A 357 -6.85 -15.45 -8.43
N ASP A 358 -7.92 -15.94 -7.80
CA ASP A 358 -9.04 -16.60 -8.50
C ASP A 358 -9.70 -15.63 -9.49
N LEU A 359 -10.00 -14.40 -9.06
CA LEU A 359 -10.63 -13.39 -9.90
C LEU A 359 -9.72 -12.95 -11.06
N ALA A 360 -8.44 -12.69 -10.81
CA ALA A 360 -7.50 -12.32 -11.86
C ALA A 360 -7.34 -13.44 -12.89
N SER A 361 -7.31 -14.70 -12.44
CA SER A 361 -7.34 -15.90 -13.28
C SER A 361 -8.58 -15.92 -14.17
N GLU A 362 -9.76 -15.76 -13.58
CA GLU A 362 -11.05 -15.74 -14.30
C GLU A 362 -11.09 -14.60 -15.34
N LEU A 363 -10.70 -13.39 -14.95
CA LEU A 363 -10.71 -12.22 -15.82
C LEU A 363 -9.72 -12.38 -16.99
N LEU A 364 -8.53 -12.94 -16.76
CA LEU A 364 -7.59 -13.20 -17.85
C LEU A 364 -8.07 -14.32 -18.79
N ASN A 365 -8.85 -15.28 -18.26
CA ASN A 365 -9.41 -16.43 -18.99
C ASN A 365 -8.37 -17.10 -19.89
N LEU A 366 -7.23 -17.46 -19.30
CA LEU A 366 -6.08 -17.95 -20.03
C LEU A 366 -6.33 -19.34 -20.62
N GLN A 367 -5.83 -19.54 -21.83
CA GLN A 367 -5.86 -20.81 -22.54
C GLN A 367 -4.52 -21.54 -22.44
N LYS A 368 -4.55 -22.87 -22.57
CA LYS A 368 -3.32 -23.66 -22.62
C LYS A 368 -2.48 -23.23 -23.83
N GLY A 369 -1.17 -23.08 -23.64
CA GLY A 369 -0.26 -22.65 -24.70
C GLY A 369 -0.06 -21.14 -24.82
N GLU A 370 -0.82 -20.32 -24.10
CA GLU A 370 -0.69 -18.86 -24.18
C GLU A 370 0.59 -18.34 -23.53
N ARG A 371 1.05 -17.19 -24.01
CA ARG A 371 2.22 -16.49 -23.49
C ARG A 371 1.78 -15.24 -22.72
N VAL A 372 2.22 -15.12 -21.47
CA VAL A 372 1.73 -14.09 -20.54
C VAL A 372 2.88 -13.28 -19.97
N LEU A 373 2.69 -11.96 -19.85
CA LEU A 373 3.63 -11.04 -19.20
C LEU A 373 3.04 -10.56 -17.88
N ASP A 374 3.72 -10.85 -16.77
CA ASP A 374 3.40 -10.38 -15.42
C ASP A 374 4.37 -9.27 -15.02
N LEU A 375 3.88 -8.04 -14.96
CA LEU A 375 4.66 -6.84 -14.64
C LEU A 375 4.46 -6.46 -13.17
N PHE A 376 5.57 -6.15 -12.50
CA PHE A 376 5.65 -5.96 -11.04
C PHE A 376 5.34 -7.26 -10.29
N CYS A 377 5.86 -8.38 -10.78
CA CYS A 377 5.46 -9.72 -10.35
C CYS A 377 5.84 -10.06 -8.90
N GLY A 378 6.71 -9.26 -8.26
CA GLY A 378 7.24 -9.54 -6.94
C GLY A 378 7.86 -10.93 -6.87
N LEU A 379 7.40 -11.74 -5.91
CA LEU A 379 7.86 -13.12 -5.72
C LEU A 379 7.12 -14.16 -6.59
N GLY A 380 6.41 -13.70 -7.62
CA GLY A 380 5.66 -14.54 -8.55
C GLY A 380 4.26 -14.89 -8.09
N ASN A 381 3.64 -14.06 -7.21
CA ASN A 381 2.30 -14.32 -6.65
C ASN A 381 1.29 -14.65 -7.77
N PHE A 382 1.19 -13.79 -8.78
CA PHE A 382 0.37 -14.08 -9.96
C PHE A 382 1.10 -14.97 -10.97
N SER A 383 2.38 -14.71 -11.29
CA SER A 383 3.14 -15.45 -12.30
C SER A 383 2.95 -16.97 -12.25
N LEU A 384 3.00 -17.56 -11.05
CA LEU A 384 2.88 -19.01 -10.86
C LEU A 384 1.44 -19.49 -11.07
N VAL A 385 0.44 -18.71 -10.65
CA VAL A 385 -0.99 -18.96 -10.94
C VAL A 385 -1.23 -18.96 -12.45
N LEU A 386 -0.69 -17.95 -13.15
CA LEU A 386 -0.80 -17.83 -14.61
C LEU A 386 -0.08 -18.99 -15.31
N ALA A 387 1.10 -19.37 -14.83
CA ALA A 387 1.86 -20.51 -15.36
C ALA A 387 1.05 -21.81 -15.22
N ARG A 388 0.36 -22.01 -14.09
CA ARG A 388 -0.47 -23.21 -13.92
C ARG A 388 -1.63 -23.27 -14.91
N GLN A 389 -2.22 -22.11 -15.21
CA GLN A 389 -3.30 -22.00 -16.20
C GLN A 389 -2.84 -22.27 -17.62
N VAL A 390 -1.78 -21.61 -18.10
CA VAL A 390 -1.29 -21.80 -19.48
C VAL A 390 -0.65 -23.17 -19.72
N GLY A 391 -0.23 -23.85 -18.64
CA GLY A 391 0.39 -25.18 -18.71
C GLY A 391 1.75 -25.19 -19.41
N GLU A 392 2.36 -26.37 -19.51
CA GLU A 392 3.74 -26.55 -20.00
C GLU A 392 3.93 -26.13 -21.47
N SER A 393 2.86 -26.09 -22.26
CA SER A 393 2.90 -25.60 -23.65
C SER A 393 2.87 -24.07 -23.74
N GLY A 394 2.52 -23.38 -22.66
CA GLY A 394 2.52 -21.93 -22.56
C GLY A 394 3.79 -21.40 -21.91
N PHE A 395 3.83 -20.09 -21.66
CA PHE A 395 5.01 -19.49 -21.04
C PHE A 395 4.68 -18.19 -20.32
N VAL A 396 5.23 -18.00 -19.13
CA VAL A 396 5.03 -16.76 -18.35
C VAL A 396 6.35 -16.04 -18.15
N VAL A 397 6.37 -14.75 -18.47
CA VAL A 397 7.50 -13.86 -18.18
C VAL A 397 7.09 -12.96 -17.02
N GLY A 398 7.82 -13.02 -15.91
CA GLY A 398 7.67 -12.10 -14.77
C GLY A 398 8.76 -11.02 -14.80
N VAL A 399 8.38 -9.77 -14.54
CA VAL A 399 9.33 -8.65 -14.42
C VAL A 399 9.12 -7.92 -13.09
N GLU A 400 10.20 -7.73 -12.35
CA GLU A 400 10.20 -7.10 -11.04
C GLU A 400 11.45 -6.21 -10.87
N GLY A 401 11.34 -5.10 -10.13
CA GLY A 401 12.45 -4.17 -9.93
C GLY A 401 13.53 -4.69 -8.97
N SER A 402 13.18 -5.61 -8.09
CA SER A 402 14.09 -6.23 -7.12
C SER A 402 14.65 -7.57 -7.59
N GLU A 403 15.99 -7.65 -7.71
CA GLU A 403 16.70 -8.90 -8.02
C GLU A 403 16.38 -10.01 -7.01
N GLN A 404 16.39 -9.68 -5.70
CA GLN A 404 16.05 -10.61 -4.63
C GLN A 404 14.64 -11.20 -4.78
N MET A 405 13.67 -10.39 -5.21
CA MET A 405 12.30 -10.85 -5.44
C MET A 405 12.18 -11.72 -6.70
N THR A 406 12.94 -11.43 -7.77
CA THR A 406 12.98 -12.30 -8.95
C THR A 406 13.64 -13.64 -8.67
N GLU A 407 14.69 -13.67 -7.83
CA GLU A 407 15.28 -14.92 -7.35
C GLU A 407 14.28 -15.71 -6.51
N ARG A 408 13.57 -15.03 -5.60
CA ARG A 408 12.47 -15.63 -4.82
C ARG A 408 11.40 -16.22 -5.73
N ALA A 409 11.02 -15.53 -6.81
CA ALA A 409 10.05 -16.01 -7.77
C ALA A 409 10.52 -17.27 -8.51
N LYS A 410 11.80 -17.30 -8.96
CA LYS A 410 12.42 -18.48 -9.57
C LYS A 410 12.44 -19.67 -8.60
N MET A 411 12.77 -19.43 -7.34
CA MET A 411 12.81 -20.46 -6.31
C MET A 411 11.40 -21.02 -6.03
N ASN A 412 10.39 -20.16 -5.93
CA ASN A 412 8.99 -20.58 -5.79
C ASN A 412 8.52 -21.35 -7.03
N ALA A 413 8.86 -20.93 -8.25
CA ALA A 413 8.49 -21.66 -9.47
C ALA A 413 9.09 -23.09 -9.45
N CYS A 414 10.39 -23.20 -9.15
CA CYS A 414 11.07 -24.49 -9.02
C CYS A 414 10.42 -25.40 -7.96
N ALA A 415 10.10 -24.86 -6.78
CA ALA A 415 9.49 -25.61 -5.69
C ALA A 415 8.08 -26.12 -6.01
N ASN A 416 7.35 -25.43 -6.90
CA ASN A 416 6.04 -25.84 -7.39
C ASN A 416 6.13 -26.67 -8.69
N GLY A 417 7.33 -27.07 -9.12
CA GLY A 417 7.52 -27.86 -10.34
C GLY A 417 7.18 -27.11 -11.64
N ILE A 418 7.27 -25.78 -11.63
CA ILE A 418 6.97 -24.92 -12.77
C ILE A 418 8.28 -24.54 -13.45
N ALA A 419 8.49 -25.03 -14.68
CA ALA A 419 9.69 -24.77 -15.48
C ALA A 419 9.46 -23.77 -16.63
N HIS A 420 8.21 -23.54 -17.02
CA HIS A 420 7.81 -22.67 -18.14
C HIS A 420 7.59 -21.21 -17.71
N THR A 421 8.52 -20.70 -16.90
CA THR A 421 8.55 -19.32 -16.40
C THR A 421 9.93 -18.72 -16.56
N GLU A 422 10.01 -17.41 -16.82
CA GLU A 422 11.26 -16.66 -16.81
C GLU A 422 11.09 -15.34 -16.07
N PHE A 423 12.08 -14.96 -15.25
CA PHE A 423 12.01 -13.76 -14.41
C PHE A 423 13.17 -12.81 -14.66
N TYR A 424 12.85 -11.53 -14.84
CA TYR A 424 13.78 -10.44 -15.14
C TYR A 424 13.76 -9.36 -14.06
N ALA A 425 14.95 -8.95 -13.60
CA ALA A 425 15.12 -7.85 -12.67
C ALA A 425 15.27 -6.53 -13.45
N LYS A 426 14.21 -5.70 -13.52
CA LYS A 426 14.21 -4.41 -14.20
C LYS A 426 13.29 -3.43 -13.52
N ASP A 427 13.79 -2.22 -13.26
CA ASP A 427 12.98 -1.09 -12.83
C ASP A 427 12.02 -0.67 -13.96
N LEU A 428 10.75 -1.04 -13.79
CA LEU A 428 9.64 -0.77 -14.72
C LEU A 428 9.22 0.72 -14.77
N THR A 429 9.91 1.59 -14.03
CA THR A 429 9.78 3.06 -14.16
C THR A 429 10.81 3.68 -15.10
N GLN A 430 11.71 2.87 -15.65
CA GLN A 430 12.75 3.28 -16.59
C GLN A 430 12.49 2.74 -18.00
N ASP A 431 13.28 3.23 -18.96
CA ASP A 431 13.22 2.80 -20.35
C ASP A 431 13.43 1.27 -20.48
N LEU A 432 12.53 0.64 -21.24
CA LEU A 432 12.47 -0.80 -21.49
C LEU A 432 12.98 -1.18 -22.89
N SER A 433 13.46 -0.21 -23.66
CA SER A 433 13.85 -0.38 -25.07
C SER A 433 15.05 -1.32 -25.31
N ASP A 434 15.80 -1.67 -24.26
CA ASP A 434 16.93 -2.60 -24.30
C ASP A 434 16.56 -4.01 -23.80
N GLN A 435 15.32 -4.20 -23.34
CA GLN A 435 14.91 -5.43 -22.69
C GLN A 435 14.43 -6.47 -23.73
N PRO A 436 14.89 -7.73 -23.64
CA PRO A 436 14.54 -8.76 -24.61
C PRO A 436 13.05 -9.07 -24.62
N TRP A 437 12.37 -8.99 -23.46
CA TRP A 437 10.94 -9.24 -23.34
C TRP A 437 10.06 -8.05 -23.78
N ALA A 438 10.62 -6.84 -23.93
CA ALA A 438 9.90 -5.64 -24.35
C ALA A 438 10.15 -5.22 -25.80
N THR A 439 11.06 -5.92 -26.49
CA THR A 439 11.51 -5.61 -27.85
C THR A 439 11.31 -6.80 -28.79
N GLY A 440 11.48 -6.56 -30.10
CA GLY A 440 11.30 -7.57 -31.15
C GLY A 440 9.84 -7.89 -31.46
N ASN A 441 9.59 -9.05 -32.07
CA ASN A 441 8.24 -9.55 -32.37
C ASN A 441 7.61 -10.28 -31.17
N ASN A 442 8.04 -9.95 -29.94
CA ASN A 442 7.48 -10.55 -28.73
C ASN A 442 6.05 -10.07 -28.53
N CYS A 443 5.10 -10.94 -28.87
CA CYS A 443 3.68 -10.74 -28.59
C CYS A 443 3.30 -11.58 -27.37
N PHE A 444 2.48 -11.00 -26.51
CA PHE A 444 1.85 -11.70 -25.40
C PHE A 444 0.36 -11.85 -25.68
N ASP A 445 -0.23 -12.97 -25.30
CA ASP A 445 -1.68 -13.15 -25.38
C ASP A 445 -2.37 -12.34 -24.28
N ALA A 446 -1.74 -12.23 -23.11
CA ALA A 446 -2.27 -11.50 -21.99
C ALA A 446 -1.19 -10.82 -21.13
N LEU A 447 -1.58 -9.74 -20.44
CA LEU A 447 -0.76 -9.01 -19.48
C LEU A 447 -1.44 -8.97 -18.11
N LEU A 448 -0.62 -9.08 -17.07
CA LEU A 448 -1.00 -8.70 -15.72
C LEU A 448 -0.10 -7.54 -15.25
N ILE A 449 -0.69 -6.52 -14.62
CA ILE A 449 0.02 -5.35 -14.11
C ILE A 449 -0.42 -5.10 -12.66
N ASP A 450 0.51 -5.16 -11.70
CA ASP A 450 0.26 -4.84 -10.28
C ASP A 450 1.29 -3.81 -9.74
N PRO A 451 1.24 -2.54 -10.19
CA PRO A 451 2.26 -1.56 -9.91
C PRO A 451 2.16 -0.96 -8.49
N PRO A 452 3.24 -0.31 -8.03
CA PRO A 452 3.17 0.51 -6.81
C PRO A 452 2.22 1.70 -6.98
N ARG A 453 2.03 2.47 -5.90
CA ARG A 453 1.08 3.62 -5.84
C ARG A 453 1.31 4.71 -6.90
N SER A 454 2.46 4.74 -7.56
CA SER A 454 2.76 5.65 -8.68
C SER A 454 2.06 5.25 -9.99
N GLY A 455 1.50 4.05 -10.07
CA GLY A 455 1.00 3.42 -11.29
C GLY A 455 2.12 2.96 -12.22
N ALA A 456 1.74 2.60 -13.44
CA ALA A 456 2.59 1.95 -14.43
C ALA A 456 2.79 2.83 -15.68
N TRP A 457 2.95 4.15 -15.51
CA TRP A 457 2.96 5.10 -16.63
C TRP A 457 3.99 4.75 -17.72
N GLU A 458 5.22 4.38 -17.33
CA GLU A 458 6.26 4.02 -18.29
C GLU A 458 5.87 2.79 -19.11
N VAL A 459 5.31 1.77 -18.46
CA VAL A 459 4.76 0.56 -19.10
C VAL A 459 3.65 0.92 -20.10
N MET A 460 2.82 1.93 -19.81
CA MET A 460 1.74 2.33 -20.72
C MET A 460 2.28 2.75 -22.10
N THR A 461 3.49 3.31 -22.16
CA THR A 461 4.13 3.73 -23.43
C THR A 461 4.59 2.54 -24.29
N TYR A 462 4.68 1.35 -23.69
CA TYR A 462 5.10 0.11 -24.34
C TYR A 462 3.93 -0.80 -24.75
N LEU A 463 2.69 -0.48 -24.37
CA LEU A 463 1.50 -1.30 -24.67
C LEU A 463 1.37 -1.73 -26.14
N PRO A 464 1.58 -0.87 -27.15
CA PRO A 464 1.49 -1.28 -28.54
C PRO A 464 2.52 -2.34 -28.95
N LYS A 465 3.67 -2.40 -28.26
CA LYS A 465 4.73 -3.38 -28.53
C LYS A 465 4.40 -4.75 -27.94
N PHE A 466 3.75 -4.79 -26.78
CA PHE A 466 3.34 -6.06 -26.16
C PHE A 466 2.19 -6.73 -26.91
N ASN A 467 1.32 -5.92 -27.53
CA ASN A 467 0.22 -6.35 -28.38
C ASN A 467 -0.71 -7.39 -27.71
N ALA A 468 -0.96 -7.21 -26.42
CA ALA A 468 -1.80 -8.06 -25.59
C ALA A 468 -3.24 -8.12 -26.10
N LYS A 469 -3.89 -9.28 -26.04
CA LYS A 469 -5.35 -9.37 -26.31
C LYS A 469 -6.15 -9.00 -25.07
N ARG A 470 -5.63 -9.33 -23.89
CA ARG A 470 -6.30 -9.16 -22.60
C ARG A 470 -5.32 -8.60 -21.57
N ILE A 471 -5.78 -7.67 -20.75
CA ILE A 471 -4.98 -7.08 -19.68
C ILE A 471 -5.79 -7.09 -18.39
N VAL A 472 -5.21 -7.59 -17.31
CA VAL A 472 -5.74 -7.37 -15.96
C VAL A 472 -4.79 -6.44 -15.20
N TYR A 473 -5.33 -5.35 -14.69
CA TYR A 473 -4.61 -4.33 -13.95
C TYR A 473 -5.12 -4.33 -12.50
N VAL A 474 -4.25 -4.64 -11.55
CA VAL A 474 -4.50 -4.51 -10.10
C VAL A 474 -3.86 -3.22 -9.60
N SER A 475 -4.54 -2.46 -8.74
CA SER A 475 -4.01 -1.17 -8.29
C SER A 475 -4.45 -0.79 -6.88
N CYS A 476 -3.46 -0.42 -6.07
CA CYS A 476 -3.64 0.15 -4.73
C CYS A 476 -3.88 1.67 -4.72
N ASN A 477 -4.03 2.29 -5.90
CA ASN A 477 -4.31 3.72 -6.06
C ASN A 477 -5.26 3.97 -7.25
N PRO A 478 -6.56 4.23 -6.99
CA PRO A 478 -7.55 4.38 -8.05
C PRO A 478 -7.32 5.64 -8.92
N VAL A 479 -6.59 6.65 -8.41
CA VAL A 479 -6.27 7.87 -9.18
C VAL A 479 -5.30 7.56 -10.32
N THR A 480 -4.26 6.76 -10.03
CA THR A 480 -3.29 6.34 -11.05
C THR A 480 -3.88 5.28 -11.96
N LEU A 481 -4.76 4.40 -11.46
CA LEU A 481 -5.52 3.48 -12.31
C LEU A 481 -6.37 4.24 -13.33
N ALA A 482 -7.11 5.27 -12.92
CA ALA A 482 -7.92 6.08 -13.84
C ALA A 482 -7.05 6.83 -14.88
N ARG A 483 -5.87 7.32 -14.49
CA ARG A 483 -4.89 7.90 -15.43
C ARG A 483 -4.43 6.86 -16.47
N ASP A 484 -4.02 5.68 -16.01
CA ASP A 484 -3.46 4.62 -16.87
C ASP A 484 -4.56 3.98 -17.76
N THR A 485 -5.80 3.91 -17.26
CA THR A 485 -7.00 3.52 -18.03
C THR A 485 -7.16 4.37 -19.28
N LYS A 486 -6.94 5.69 -19.19
CA LYS A 486 -7.01 6.57 -20.36
C LYS A 486 -5.97 6.20 -21.42
N ALA A 487 -4.73 5.92 -21.01
CA ALA A 487 -3.67 5.50 -21.93
C ALA A 487 -3.98 4.14 -22.58
N LEU A 488 -4.58 3.20 -21.84
CA LEU A 488 -5.04 1.91 -22.38
C LEU A 488 -6.13 2.10 -23.45
N ILE A 489 -7.07 3.01 -23.24
CA ILE A 489 -8.13 3.31 -24.22
C ILE A 489 -7.53 3.96 -25.47
N GLU A 490 -6.63 4.92 -25.30
CA GLU A 490 -5.89 5.54 -26.42
C GLU A 490 -5.06 4.50 -27.21
N ALA A 491 -4.61 3.43 -26.54
CA ALA A 491 -3.91 2.30 -27.14
C ALA A 491 -4.85 1.23 -27.77
N GLY A 492 -6.15 1.49 -27.85
CA GLY A 492 -7.13 0.61 -28.51
C GLY A 492 -7.70 -0.50 -27.64
N TYR A 493 -7.69 -0.33 -26.31
CA TYR A 493 -8.33 -1.28 -25.40
C TYR A 493 -9.69 -0.77 -24.89
N ARG A 494 -10.64 -1.69 -24.74
CA ARG A 494 -11.93 -1.46 -24.08
C ARG A 494 -11.85 -1.89 -22.61
N LEU A 495 -12.29 -1.04 -21.70
CA LEU A 495 -12.48 -1.39 -20.30
C LEU A 495 -13.74 -2.26 -20.16
N THR A 496 -13.58 -3.54 -19.83
CA THR A 496 -14.70 -4.49 -19.75
C THR A 496 -15.19 -4.70 -18.33
N HIS A 497 -14.27 -4.80 -17.37
CA HIS A 497 -14.63 -5.02 -15.96
C HIS A 497 -13.85 -4.08 -15.06
N ALA A 498 -14.46 -3.60 -13.99
CA ALA A 498 -13.74 -2.96 -12.90
C ALA A 498 -14.44 -3.19 -11.56
N GLY A 499 -13.67 -3.24 -10.48
CA GLY A 499 -14.21 -3.30 -9.12
C GLY A 499 -13.14 -3.13 -8.06
N VAL A 500 -13.55 -3.14 -6.79
CA VAL A 500 -12.66 -2.98 -5.64
C VAL A 500 -12.48 -4.27 -4.85
N MET A 501 -11.39 -4.32 -4.10
CA MET A 501 -11.03 -5.42 -3.22
C MET A 501 -10.73 -4.87 -1.82
N ASP A 502 -11.24 -5.52 -0.77
CA ASP A 502 -11.06 -5.04 0.61
C ASP A 502 -9.74 -5.51 1.24
N MET A 503 -8.62 -5.25 0.57
CA MET A 503 -7.26 -5.63 1.03
C MET A 503 -6.90 -4.96 2.37
N PHE A 504 -7.50 -3.80 2.67
CA PHE A 504 -7.25 -2.99 3.86
C PHE A 504 -8.56 -2.52 4.52
N SER A 505 -9.33 -3.46 5.06
CA SER A 505 -10.55 -3.15 5.83
C SER A 505 -10.26 -2.14 6.94
N HIS A 506 -11.24 -1.31 7.28
CA HIS A 506 -11.15 -0.24 8.29
C HIS A 506 -10.21 0.93 7.94
N THR A 507 -9.74 1.01 6.70
CA THR A 507 -8.92 2.11 6.19
C THR A 507 -9.55 2.74 4.94
N GLY A 508 -9.14 3.97 4.61
CA GLY A 508 -9.51 4.64 3.36
C GLY A 508 -8.72 4.15 2.13
N HIS A 509 -7.93 3.08 2.24
CA HIS A 509 -7.23 2.52 1.08
C HIS A 509 -8.23 1.80 0.16
N VAL A 510 -8.13 2.10 -1.14
CA VAL A 510 -8.92 1.49 -2.21
C VAL A 510 -7.98 0.64 -3.04
N GLU A 511 -8.16 -0.67 -2.97
CA GLU A 511 -7.54 -1.63 -3.89
C GLU A 511 -8.54 -1.91 -5.00
N SER A 512 -8.10 -1.91 -6.26
CA SER A 512 -8.95 -2.03 -7.44
C SER A 512 -8.40 -3.07 -8.39
N ILE A 513 -9.28 -3.68 -9.18
CA ILE A 513 -8.93 -4.55 -10.28
C ILE A 513 -9.75 -4.14 -11.51
N ALA A 514 -9.11 -4.13 -12.67
CA ALA A 514 -9.74 -3.78 -13.94
C ALA A 514 -9.29 -4.74 -15.05
N ARG A 515 -10.20 -5.06 -15.97
CA ARG A 515 -9.95 -5.91 -17.13
C ARG A 515 -10.16 -5.13 -18.41
N PHE A 516 -9.17 -5.21 -19.29
CA PHE A 516 -9.18 -4.59 -20.60
C PHE A 516 -9.07 -5.65 -21.70
N GLU A 517 -9.80 -5.44 -22.79
CA GLU A 517 -9.71 -6.24 -24.01
C GLU A 517 -9.27 -5.36 -25.16
N ARG A 518 -8.38 -5.88 -26.01
CA ARG A 518 -8.05 -5.17 -27.24
C ARG A 518 -9.27 -5.15 -28.16
N ILE A 519 -9.58 -3.98 -28.70
CA ILE A 519 -10.59 -3.85 -29.75
C ILE A 519 -9.90 -4.30 -31.04
N ASP A 520 -10.30 -5.45 -31.58
CA ASP A 520 -9.83 -5.85 -32.90
C ASP A 520 -10.28 -4.79 -33.93
N ALA A 521 -9.32 -4.28 -34.71
CA ALA A 521 -9.52 -3.22 -35.69
C ALA A 521 -10.31 -3.68 -36.93
#